data_AF-A0A1W2BPT2-F1
#
_entry.id   AF-A0A1W2BPT2-F1
#
_cell.length_a   1.000
_cell.length_b   1.000
_cell.length_c   1.000
_cell.angle_alpha   90.00
_cell.angle_beta   90.00
_cell.angle_gamma   90.00
#
_symmetry.space_group_name_H-M   'P 1'
#
loop_
_entity.id
_entity.type
_entity.pdbx_description
1 polymer ?
#
loop_
_entity_poly.entity_id
_entity_poly.type
_entity_poly.pdbx_seq_one_letter_code
_entity_poly.pdbx_strand_id
1 'polypeptide(L)'
;MGVALSISYAAPEASPLPLVLVGVLIILFLMLEARRYRYFNVWRARARWMEVHFYAPMLADGDLHLEEDWQKVLANDYLRPRYHVSSMVAVGRRIRRNYLWILLIQALAYTGKLVVHPTPAQSVSQVIQRADVGPLPGEVVIAIGVVYVISWAAIAIWSARLDSRRGAIRGTEQASSMG
;
A
#
# COMPACT_ATOMS: atom_id res chain seq x y z
N MET A 1 -11.92 -9.85 0.49
CA MET A 1 -12.78 -9.16 1.48
C MET A 1 -14.21 -9.65 1.42
N GLY A 2 -14.95 -9.43 0.33
CA GLY A 2 -16.39 -9.74 0.26
C GLY A 2 -16.76 -11.16 0.69
N VAL A 3 -16.12 -12.18 0.12
CA VAL A 3 -16.39 -13.59 0.47
C VAL A 3 -16.21 -13.90 1.96
N ALA A 4 -15.15 -13.39 2.59
CA ALA A 4 -14.91 -13.65 4.01
C ALA A 4 -15.90 -12.93 4.92
N LEU A 5 -16.29 -11.70 4.58
CA LEU A 5 -17.37 -11.00 5.27
C LEU A 5 -18.66 -11.79 5.15
N SER A 6 -19.02 -12.21 3.93
CA SER A 6 -20.22 -13.03 3.69
C SER A 6 -20.21 -14.32 4.51
N ILE A 7 -19.11 -15.07 4.52
CA ILE A 7 -19.02 -16.34 5.27
C ILE A 7 -19.07 -16.10 6.78
N SER A 8 -18.28 -15.14 7.31
CA SER A 8 -18.23 -14.88 8.75
C SER A 8 -19.51 -14.24 9.30
N TYR A 9 -20.30 -13.55 8.46
CA TYR A 9 -21.58 -12.96 8.85
C TYR A 9 -22.81 -13.76 8.36
N ALA A 10 -22.62 -14.87 7.64
CA ALA A 10 -23.73 -15.68 7.14
C ALA A 10 -24.59 -16.29 8.26
N ALA A 11 -23.99 -16.55 9.42
CA ALA A 11 -24.69 -17.03 10.60
C ALA A 11 -24.06 -16.43 11.88
N PRO A 12 -24.83 -16.27 12.97
CA PRO A 12 -24.30 -15.86 14.27
C PRO A 12 -23.14 -16.75 14.73
N GLU A 13 -23.29 -18.06 14.59
CA GLU A 13 -22.31 -19.08 15.00
C GLU A 13 -21.10 -19.22 14.07
N ALA A 14 -21.10 -18.52 12.92
CA ALA A 14 -20.02 -18.63 11.95
C ALA A 14 -18.70 -18.10 12.52
N SER A 15 -17.60 -18.84 12.26
CA SER A 15 -16.28 -18.49 12.77
C SER A 15 -15.79 -17.14 12.24
N PRO A 16 -15.11 -16.33 13.07
CA PRO A 16 -14.45 -15.10 12.64
C PRO A 16 -13.10 -15.36 11.93
N LEU A 17 -12.61 -16.61 11.91
CA LEU A 17 -11.32 -17.01 11.31
C LEU A 17 -11.11 -16.57 9.86
N PRO A 18 -12.09 -16.67 8.94
CA PRO A 18 -11.93 -16.18 7.57
C PRO A 18 -11.51 -14.70 7.50
N LEU A 19 -11.97 -13.85 8.42
CA LEU A 19 -11.56 -12.44 8.47
C LEU A 19 -10.07 -12.31 8.83
N VAL A 20 -9.53 -13.16 9.70
CA VAL A 20 -8.10 -13.15 10.04
C VAL A 20 -7.25 -13.60 8.85
N LEU A 21 -7.64 -14.67 8.16
CA LEU A 21 -6.92 -15.18 6.98
C LEU A 21 -6.84 -14.16 5.85
N VAL A 22 -7.89 -13.36 5.68
CA VAL A 22 -7.89 -12.26 4.71
C VAL A 22 -6.86 -11.19 5.05
N GLY A 23 -6.53 -10.99 6.33
CA GLY A 23 -5.43 -10.12 6.73
C GLY A 23 -4.10 -10.55 6.11
N VAL A 24 -3.79 -11.84 6.11
CA VAL A 24 -2.58 -12.38 5.46
C VAL A 24 -2.61 -12.14 3.95
N LEU A 25 -3.76 -12.35 3.31
CA LEU A 25 -3.92 -12.08 1.87
C LEU A 25 -3.73 -10.61 1.54
N ILE A 26 -4.16 -9.68 2.39
CA ILE A 26 -3.92 -8.26 2.22
C ILE A 26 -2.41 -7.97 2.14
N ILE A 27 -1.60 -8.59 3.02
CA ILE A 27 -0.14 -8.41 3.00
C ILE A 27 0.43 -8.90 1.66
N LEU A 28 0.00 -10.08 1.21
CA LEU A 28 0.42 -10.63 -0.09
C LEU A 28 0.10 -9.66 -1.23
N PHE A 29 -1.15 -9.20 -1.32
CA PHE A 29 -1.59 -8.27 -2.36
C PHE A 29 -0.84 -6.94 -2.30
N LEU A 30 -0.60 -6.41 -1.10
CA LEU A 30 0.20 -5.21 -0.91
C LEU A 30 1.62 -5.38 -1.47
N MET A 31 2.27 -6.51 -1.20
CA MET A 31 3.61 -6.78 -1.68
C MET A 31 3.66 -6.93 -3.21
N LEU A 32 2.66 -7.61 -3.80
CA LEU A 32 2.52 -7.73 -5.25
C LEU A 32 2.27 -6.37 -5.91
N GLU A 33 1.38 -5.56 -5.34
CA GLU A 33 1.06 -4.24 -5.86
C GLU A 33 2.23 -3.26 -5.71
N ALA A 34 2.97 -3.31 -4.60
CA ALA A 34 4.16 -2.50 -4.40
C ALA A 34 5.26 -2.85 -5.43
N ARG A 35 5.44 -4.14 -5.73
CA ARG A 35 6.36 -4.59 -6.80
C ARG A 35 5.92 -4.07 -8.16
N ARG A 36 4.64 -4.24 -8.52
CA ARG A 36 4.07 -3.75 -9.78
C ARG A 36 4.19 -2.23 -9.91
N TYR A 37 3.97 -1.50 -8.83
CA TYR A 37 4.12 -0.04 -8.79
C TYR A 37 5.55 0.41 -9.12
N ARG A 38 6.58 -0.27 -8.57
CA ARG A 38 7.98 0.06 -8.87
C ARG A 38 8.32 -0.18 -10.33
N TYR A 39 7.87 -1.31 -10.87
CA TYR A 39 8.05 -1.63 -12.28
C TYR A 39 7.38 -0.58 -13.19
N PHE A 40 6.11 -0.27 -12.92
CA PHE A 40 5.38 0.74 -13.66
C PHE A 40 6.02 2.13 -13.57
N ASN A 41 6.59 2.49 -12.42
CA ASN A 41 7.25 3.79 -12.28
C ASN A 41 8.49 3.94 -13.18
N VAL A 42 9.27 2.87 -13.37
CA VAL A 42 10.40 2.86 -14.31
C VAL A 42 9.89 2.96 -15.74
N TRP A 43 8.89 2.14 -16.10
CA TRP A 43 8.32 2.16 -17.44
C TRP A 43 7.72 3.53 -17.80
N ARG A 44 6.97 4.15 -16.88
CA ARG A 44 6.43 5.50 -17.03
C ARG A 44 7.53 6.54 -17.22
N ALA A 45 8.64 6.44 -16.50
CA ALA A 45 9.76 7.38 -16.64
C ALA A 45 10.39 7.28 -18.05
N ARG A 46 10.57 6.06 -18.56
CA ARG A 46 11.09 5.81 -19.92
C ARG A 46 10.13 6.32 -20.99
N ALA A 47 8.84 6.02 -20.86
CA ALA A 47 7.81 6.52 -21.75
C ALA A 47 7.81 8.05 -21.78
N ARG A 48 7.85 8.69 -20.60
CA ARG A 48 7.92 10.15 -20.51
C ARG A 48 9.21 10.72 -21.13
N TRP A 49 10.33 10.03 -20.99
CA TRP A 49 11.60 10.44 -21.61
C TRP A 49 11.51 10.41 -23.14
N MET A 50 10.90 9.36 -23.71
CA MET A 50 10.63 9.29 -25.15
C MET A 50 9.61 10.33 -25.62
N GLU A 51 8.54 10.58 -24.85
CA GLU A 51 7.56 11.64 -25.14
C GLU A 51 8.21 13.01 -25.29
N VAL A 52 9.10 13.36 -24.36
CA VAL A 52 9.71 14.70 -24.31
C VAL A 52 10.77 14.89 -25.40
N HIS A 53 11.59 13.89 -25.70
CA HIS A 53 12.74 14.07 -26.59
C HIS A 53 12.55 13.51 -28.01
N PHE A 54 11.56 12.62 -28.21
CA PHE A 54 11.29 12.04 -29.52
C PHE A 54 9.96 12.52 -30.09
N TYR A 55 8.85 12.24 -29.39
CA TYR A 55 7.52 12.53 -29.92
C TYR A 55 7.22 14.03 -29.98
N ALA A 56 7.52 14.80 -28.92
CA ALA A 56 7.21 16.23 -28.90
C ALA A 56 8.00 17.03 -29.96
N PRO A 57 9.33 16.91 -30.11
CA PRO A 57 10.07 17.64 -31.15
C PRO A 57 9.66 17.23 -32.57
N MET A 58 9.48 15.93 -32.82
CA MET A 58 9.03 15.42 -34.12
C MET A 58 7.67 16.00 -34.53
N LEU A 59 6.75 16.19 -33.58
CA LEU A 59 5.41 16.72 -33.86
C LEU A 59 5.37 18.24 -33.92
N ALA A 60 6.23 18.93 -33.15
CA ALA A 60 6.23 20.40 -33.08
C ALA A 60 7.07 21.02 -34.21
N ASP A 61 8.29 20.54 -34.38
CA ASP A 61 9.30 21.19 -35.21
C ASP A 61 9.64 20.35 -36.47
N GLY A 62 9.21 19.09 -36.51
CA GLY A 62 9.49 18.16 -37.62
C GLY A 62 10.94 17.66 -37.65
N ASP A 63 11.75 18.05 -36.67
CA ASP A 63 13.15 17.67 -36.53
C ASP A 63 13.40 16.99 -35.17
N LEU A 64 14.39 16.12 -35.12
CA LEU A 64 14.80 15.40 -33.92
C LEU A 64 16.11 16.01 -33.42
N HIS A 65 16.08 16.60 -32.22
CA HIS A 65 17.26 17.11 -31.52
C HIS A 65 18.13 15.95 -30.99
N LEU A 66 18.86 15.30 -31.88
CA LEU A 66 19.71 14.13 -31.59
C LEU A 66 21.03 14.50 -30.91
N GLU A 67 21.46 15.74 -31.07
CA GLU A 67 22.67 16.34 -30.52
C GLU A 67 22.69 16.40 -28.98
N GLU A 68 21.53 16.32 -28.33
CA GLU A 68 21.42 16.36 -26.86
C GLU A 68 21.75 15.02 -26.17
N ASP A 69 22.13 13.98 -26.92
CA ASP A 69 22.56 12.68 -26.41
C ASP A 69 21.55 11.96 -25.49
N TRP A 70 20.28 12.38 -25.50
CA TRP A 70 19.20 11.80 -24.68
C TRP A 70 18.98 10.31 -24.96
N GLN A 71 19.31 9.85 -26.17
CA GLN A 71 19.24 8.45 -26.59
C GLN A 71 20.23 7.59 -25.80
N LYS A 72 21.44 8.09 -25.54
CA LYS A 72 22.46 7.38 -24.76
C LYS A 72 22.00 7.23 -23.31
N VAL A 73 21.34 8.24 -22.75
CA VAL A 73 20.77 8.17 -21.40
C VAL A 73 19.70 7.09 -21.33
N LEU A 74 18.77 7.09 -22.29
CA LEU A 74 17.69 6.11 -22.34
C LEU A 74 18.22 4.68 -22.57
N ALA A 75 19.16 4.50 -23.49
CA ALA A 75 19.80 3.21 -23.78
C ALA A 75 20.55 2.68 -22.54
N ASN A 76 21.29 3.53 -21.83
CA ASN A 76 21.95 3.14 -20.59
C ASN A 76 20.96 2.74 -19.50
N ASP A 77 19.79 3.40 -19.38
CA ASP A 77 18.77 2.99 -18.43
C ASP A 77 18.15 1.63 -18.80
N TYR A 78 17.99 1.31 -20.09
CA TYR A 78 17.58 -0.03 -20.53
C TYR A 78 18.63 -1.10 -20.22
N LEU A 79 19.91 -0.83 -20.50
CA LEU A 79 21.02 -1.75 -20.25
C LEU A 79 21.28 -1.95 -18.76
N ARG A 80 21.07 -0.92 -17.93
CA ARG A 80 21.33 -0.93 -16.49
C ARG A 80 20.11 -0.41 -15.71
N PRO A 81 19.03 -1.20 -15.59
CA PRO A 81 17.80 -0.77 -14.93
C PRO A 81 18.06 -0.39 -13.47
N ARG A 82 17.76 0.85 -13.09
CA ARG A 82 17.85 1.31 -11.70
C ARG A 82 16.47 1.58 -11.13
N TYR A 83 16.14 0.95 -10.01
CA TYR A 83 14.93 1.29 -9.27
C TYR A 83 15.15 2.55 -8.43
N HIS A 84 14.69 3.70 -8.92
CA HIS A 84 14.75 4.97 -8.18
C HIS A 84 13.86 5.01 -6.93
N VAL A 85 12.87 4.10 -6.85
CA VAL A 85 11.96 3.97 -5.70
C VAL A 85 12.30 2.71 -4.93
N SER A 86 12.63 2.85 -3.64
CA SER A 86 12.89 1.71 -2.76
C SER A 86 11.61 0.91 -2.48
N SER A 87 11.76 -0.38 -2.18
CA SER A 87 10.64 -1.27 -1.84
C SER A 87 9.79 -0.72 -0.69
N MET A 88 10.43 -0.21 0.36
CA MET A 88 9.75 0.32 1.52
C MET A 88 8.94 1.60 1.21
N VAL A 89 9.46 2.47 0.33
CA VAL A 89 8.72 3.67 -0.12
C VAL A 89 7.48 3.28 -0.93
N ALA A 90 7.60 2.29 -1.82
CA ALA A 90 6.46 1.79 -2.60
C ALA A 90 5.37 1.19 -1.70
N VAL A 91 5.77 0.36 -0.73
CA VAL A 91 4.87 -0.24 0.27
C VAL A 91 4.17 0.85 1.08
N GLY A 92 4.92 1.79 1.66
CA GLY A 92 4.39 2.91 2.44
C GLY A 92 3.33 3.73 1.69
N ARG A 93 3.60 4.07 0.43
CA ARG A 93 2.66 4.81 -0.43
C ARG A 93 1.35 4.05 -0.67
N ARG A 94 1.44 2.73 -0.89
CA ARG A 94 0.27 1.87 -1.13
C ARG A 94 -0.55 1.65 0.12
N ILE A 95 0.10 1.47 1.28
CA ILE A 95 -0.60 1.37 2.57
C ILE A 95 -1.45 2.61 2.80
N ARG A 96 -0.84 3.80 2.76
CA ARG A 96 -1.53 5.06 3.06
C ARG A 96 -2.71 5.34 2.14
N ARG A 97 -2.60 5.01 0.84
CA ARG A 97 -3.64 5.34 -0.14
C ARG A 97 -4.76 4.32 -0.22
N ASN A 98 -4.43 3.03 -0.08
CA ASN A 98 -5.37 1.94 -0.35
C ASN A 98 -5.53 1.01 0.85
N TYR A 99 -4.44 0.38 1.29
CA TYR A 99 -4.55 -0.78 2.18
C TYR A 99 -4.89 -0.43 3.63
N LEU A 100 -4.52 0.75 4.14
CA LEU A 100 -4.87 1.15 5.50
C LEU A 100 -6.40 1.16 5.70
N TRP A 101 -7.15 1.65 4.71
CA TRP A 101 -8.61 1.63 4.76
C TRP A 101 -9.19 0.22 4.76
N ILE A 102 -8.64 -0.67 3.92
CA ILE A 102 -9.07 -2.07 3.87
C ILE A 102 -8.80 -2.75 5.23
N LEU A 103 -7.63 -2.49 5.83
CA LEU A 103 -7.26 -3.01 7.14
C LEU A 103 -8.18 -2.50 8.25
N LEU A 104 -8.53 -1.21 8.24
CA LEU A 104 -9.44 -0.63 9.23
C LEU A 104 -10.86 -1.20 9.10
N ILE A 105 -11.38 -1.34 7.88
CA ILE A 105 -12.68 -1.97 7.64
C ILE A 105 -12.66 -3.43 8.09
N GLN A 106 -11.58 -4.16 7.82
CA GLN A 106 -11.41 -5.54 8.29
C GLN A 106 -11.38 -5.64 9.81
N ALA A 107 -10.62 -4.77 10.47
CA ALA A 107 -10.52 -4.73 11.93
C ALA A 107 -11.87 -4.37 12.57
N LEU A 108 -12.60 -3.42 11.98
CA LEU A 108 -13.95 -3.07 12.39
C LEU A 108 -14.91 -4.25 12.23
N ALA A 109 -14.87 -4.95 11.09
CA ALA A 109 -15.70 -6.12 10.86
C ALA A 109 -15.35 -7.27 11.82
N TYR A 110 -14.07 -7.52 12.07
CA TYR A 110 -13.66 -8.55 13.02
C TYR A 110 -14.16 -8.21 14.43
N THR A 111 -13.95 -6.97 14.88
CA THR A 111 -14.43 -6.49 16.19
C THR A 111 -15.95 -6.55 16.28
N GLY A 112 -16.65 -6.10 15.25
CA GLY A 112 -18.11 -6.14 15.17
C GLY A 112 -18.64 -7.57 15.23
N LYS A 113 -17.97 -8.53 14.59
CA LYS A 113 -18.34 -9.95 14.66
C LYS A 113 -18.26 -10.46 16.10
N LEU A 114 -17.17 -10.15 16.82
CA LEU A 114 -16.99 -10.56 18.22
C LEU A 114 -17.99 -9.90 19.18
N VAL A 115 -18.31 -8.63 18.96
CA VAL A 115 -19.23 -7.85 19.82
C VAL A 115 -20.68 -8.26 19.60
N VAL A 116 -21.11 -8.47 18.34
CA VAL A 116 -22.53 -8.65 18.00
C VAL A 116 -22.95 -10.12 18.04
N HIS A 117 -22.08 -11.05 17.64
CA HIS A 117 -22.44 -12.45 17.45
C HIS A 117 -21.74 -13.40 18.45
N PRO A 118 -22.39 -14.51 18.84
CA PRO A 118 -23.72 -14.95 18.42
C PRO A 118 -24.87 -14.16 19.05
N THR A 119 -24.64 -13.62 20.26
CA THR A 119 -25.49 -12.65 20.93
C THR A 119 -24.69 -11.39 21.27
N PRO A 120 -25.32 -10.22 21.48
CA PRO A 120 -24.58 -9.02 21.88
C PRO A 120 -23.75 -9.27 23.16
N ALA A 121 -22.47 -8.91 23.12
CA ALA A 121 -21.56 -9.11 24.24
C ALA A 121 -21.96 -8.24 25.44
N GLN A 122 -21.96 -8.83 26.64
CA GLN A 122 -22.31 -8.16 27.89
C GLN A 122 -21.08 -7.66 28.65
N SER A 123 -19.88 -8.13 28.30
CA SER A 123 -18.62 -7.72 28.92
C SER A 123 -17.45 -7.77 27.93
N VAL A 124 -16.38 -7.03 28.24
CA VAL A 124 -15.12 -7.09 27.47
C VAL A 124 -14.48 -8.48 27.54
N SER A 125 -14.56 -9.14 28.70
CA SER A 125 -14.06 -10.52 28.85
C SER A 125 -14.74 -11.50 27.90
N GLN A 126 -16.05 -11.33 27.65
CA GLN A 126 -16.78 -12.16 26.70
C GLN A 126 -16.31 -11.91 25.26
N VAL A 127 -15.98 -10.66 24.89
CA VAL A 127 -15.43 -10.34 23.56
C VAL A 127 -14.06 -11.00 23.37
N ILE A 128 -13.21 -10.96 24.41
CA ILE A 128 -11.90 -11.60 24.40
C ILE A 128 -12.04 -13.11 24.22
N GLN A 129 -12.91 -13.75 25.00
CA GLN A 129 -13.14 -15.19 24.91
C GLN A 129 -13.67 -15.61 23.52
N ARG A 130 -14.50 -14.78 22.88
CA ARG A 130 -14.98 -15.04 21.50
C ARG A 130 -13.87 -14.94 20.45
N ALA A 131 -12.75 -14.30 20.77
CA ALA A 131 -11.59 -14.21 19.89
C ALA A 131 -10.71 -15.46 19.93
N ASP A 132 -11.03 -16.45 20.77
CA ASP A 132 -10.31 -17.73 20.85
C ASP A 132 -10.28 -18.42 19.48
N VAL A 133 -9.08 -18.87 19.09
CA VAL A 133 -8.85 -19.57 17.83
C VAL A 133 -8.16 -20.89 18.11
N GLY A 134 -8.96 -21.95 18.26
CA GLY A 134 -8.45 -23.27 18.60
C GLY A 134 -7.64 -23.22 19.90
N PRO A 135 -6.34 -23.56 19.90
CA PRO A 135 -5.50 -23.52 21.09
C PRO A 135 -4.99 -22.11 21.45
N LEU A 136 -5.22 -21.10 20.60
CA LEU A 136 -4.73 -19.74 20.84
C LEU A 136 -5.74 -18.94 21.67
N PRO A 137 -5.33 -18.43 22.85
CA PRO A 137 -6.18 -17.56 23.66
C PRO A 137 -6.52 -16.26 22.91
N GLY A 138 -7.74 -15.78 23.10
CA GLY A 138 -8.27 -14.60 22.43
C GLY A 138 -7.51 -13.33 22.75
N GLU A 139 -6.90 -13.23 23.94
CA GLU A 139 -6.00 -12.12 24.28
C GLU A 139 -4.83 -12.05 23.29
N VAL A 140 -4.24 -13.20 22.94
CA VAL A 140 -3.11 -13.28 22.02
C VAL A 140 -3.57 -12.90 20.61
N VAL A 141 -4.73 -13.39 20.18
CA VAL A 141 -5.29 -13.07 18.85
C VAL A 141 -5.56 -11.58 18.71
N ILE A 142 -6.19 -10.97 19.73
CA ILE A 142 -6.47 -9.53 19.76
C ILE A 142 -5.16 -8.73 19.81
N ALA A 143 -4.19 -9.13 20.64
CA ALA A 143 -2.90 -8.45 20.73
C ALA A 143 -2.17 -8.45 19.39
N ILE A 144 -2.13 -9.59 18.69
CA ILE A 144 -1.57 -9.68 17.33
C ILE A 144 -2.32 -8.75 16.38
N GLY A 145 -3.66 -8.74 16.42
CA GLY A 145 -4.49 -7.85 15.59
C GLY A 145 -4.21 -6.36 15.84
N VAL A 146 -4.04 -5.96 17.11
CA VAL A 146 -3.72 -4.58 17.49
C VAL A 146 -2.31 -4.20 17.02
N VAL A 147 -1.30 -5.04 17.28
CA VAL A 147 0.07 -4.83 16.79
C VAL A 147 0.08 -4.73 15.27
N TYR A 148 -0.68 -5.59 14.60
CA TYR A 148 -0.83 -5.57 13.16
C TYR A 148 -1.35 -4.22 12.66
N VAL A 149 -2.50 -3.74 13.16
CA VAL A 149 -3.06 -2.44 12.73
C VAL A 149 -2.13 -1.27 13.06
N ILE A 150 -1.55 -1.23 14.26
CA ILE A 150 -0.64 -0.17 14.68
C ILE A 150 0.61 -0.13 13.81
N SER A 151 1.20 -1.30 13.48
CA SER A 151 2.39 -1.37 12.63
C SER A 151 2.14 -0.77 11.25
N TRP A 152 1.01 -1.09 10.60
CA TRP A 152 0.66 -0.52 9.31
C TRP A 152 0.33 0.96 9.37
N ALA A 153 -0.36 1.42 10.42
CA ALA A 153 -0.62 2.83 10.65
C ALA A 153 0.70 3.61 10.83
N ALA A 154 1.64 3.08 11.61
CA ALA A 154 2.96 3.67 11.80
C ALA A 154 3.73 3.76 10.46
N ILE A 155 3.73 2.71 9.64
CA ILE A 155 4.34 2.75 8.30
C ILE A 155 3.66 3.79 7.39
N ALA A 156 2.33 3.91 7.45
CA ALA A 156 1.59 4.91 6.67
C ALA A 156 1.99 6.34 7.06
N ILE A 157 2.07 6.63 8.37
CA ILE A 157 2.48 7.94 8.91
C ILE A 157 3.94 8.22 8.54
N TRP A 158 4.84 7.25 8.74
CA TRP A 158 6.24 7.37 8.34
C TRP A 158 6.37 7.67 6.84
N SER A 159 5.64 6.95 6.00
CA SER A 159 5.62 7.18 4.55
C SER A 159 5.10 8.57 4.20
N ALA A 160 4.12 9.10 4.94
CA ALA A 160 3.61 10.44 4.73
C ALA A 160 4.67 11.50 5.03
N ARG A 161 5.33 11.38 6.18
CA ARG A 161 6.41 12.29 6.58
C ARG A 161 7.57 12.27 5.59
N LEU A 162 7.95 11.10 5.08
CA LEU A 162 9.02 10.98 4.09
C LEU A 162 8.68 11.67 2.77
N ASP A 163 7.46 11.50 2.26
CA ASP A 163 7.04 12.17 1.03
C ASP A 163 6.92 13.70 1.23
N SER A 164 6.39 14.18 2.36
CA SER A 164 6.32 15.61 2.67
C SER A 164 7.70 16.27 2.72
N ARG A 165 8.68 15.61 3.35
CA ARG A 165 10.08 16.10 3.39
C ARG A 165 10.69 16.21 1.98
N ARG A 166 10.46 15.21 1.12
CA ARG A 166 10.92 15.25 -0.28
C ARG A 166 10.23 16.32 -1.10
N GLY A 167 8.95 16.59 -0.83
CA GLY A 167 8.20 17.68 -1.45
C GLY A 167 8.75 19.05 -1.07
N ALA A 168 9.05 19.27 0.21
CA ALA A 168 9.63 20.52 0.71
C ALA A 168 10.99 20.84 0.04
N ILE A 169 11.88 19.84 -0.05
CA ILE A 169 13.21 20.01 -0.67
C ILE A 169 13.10 20.40 -2.16
N ARG A 170 12.19 19.78 -2.92
CA ARG A 170 11.97 20.12 -4.33
C ARG A 170 11.39 21.52 -4.52
N GLY A 171 10.50 21.94 -3.62
CA GLY A 171 9.93 23.29 -3.64
C GLY A 171 11.00 24.36 -3.40
N THR A 172 11.96 24.10 -2.51
CA THR A 172 13.10 25.01 -2.27
C THR A 172 14.08 25.07 -3.44
N GLU A 173 14.38 23.94 -4.10
CA GLU A 173 15.25 23.93 -5.29
C GLU A 173 14.65 24.72 -6.45
N GLN A 174 13.36 24.53 -6.76
CA GLN A 174 12.67 25.30 -7.80
C GLN A 174 12.65 26.81 -7.52
N ALA A 175 12.42 27.21 -6.26
CA ALA A 175 12.44 28.61 -5.87
C ALA A 175 13.84 29.25 -6.02
N SER A 176 14.91 28.49 -5.76
CA SER A 176 16.29 28.97 -5.92
C SER A 176 16.76 29.07 -7.38
N SER A 177 16.17 28.30 -8.30
CA SER A 177 16.50 28.35 -9.74
C SER A 177 15.76 29.43 -10.54
N MET A 178 14.78 30.11 -9.91
CA MET A 178 14.02 31.21 -10.51
C MET A 178 14.47 32.59 -10.02
N GLY A 179 15.52 32.65 -9.19
CA GLY A 179 16.13 33.87 -8.67
C GLY A 179 17.46 34.19 -9.34
#